data_AF-A0A1G7ATC6-F1
#
_entry.id   AF-A0A1G7ATC6-F1
#
_cell.length_a   1.000
_cell.length_b   1.000
_cell.length_c   1.000
_cell.angle_alpha   90.00
_cell.angle_beta   90.00
_cell.angle_gamma   90.00
#
_symmetry.space_group_name_H-M   'P 1'
#
loop_
_entity.id
_entity.type
_entity.pdbx_description
1 polymer ?
#
loop_
_entity_poly.entity_id
_entity_poly.type
_entity_poly.pdbx_seq_one_letter_code
_entity_poly.pdbx_strand_id
1 'polypeptide(L)'
;MTVDRDSVAMGDDTESHERTLDVPGETTLGAFLAHLTPEVSVAGSATWVVRLGGRDGEWVGMYDGQMRVLREAERTLTDLGVTGIHFDYWAGAPAELLLESLAAGRLPAKDALQREGWRRGWQVEDDRARAKAATTTRRLLSAEAVAAVAALGGRIEVHAPSYCRLVGADGTTYVVTADQHWSRVSTVDEAGDRQGLGTFRPPGPLAETTLVARLGATWRATRGLDPVEPPRHRTTVSRSGGIWRWTFTDGGVEHEGRYWPDGTLAAAFAPYARLEVPEITALFTVGDAR
;
A
#
# COMPACT_ATOMS: atom_id res chain seq x y z
N MET A 1 -4.12 -2.07 -38.42
CA MET A 1 -4.64 -2.15 -37.03
C MET A 1 -3.82 -1.22 -36.16
N THR A 2 -4.45 -0.37 -35.36
CA THR A 2 -3.77 0.47 -34.36
C THR A 2 -3.65 -0.30 -33.05
N VAL A 3 -2.51 -0.21 -32.37
CA VAL A 3 -2.28 -0.79 -31.05
C VAL A 3 -1.69 0.30 -30.17
N ASP A 4 -2.30 0.52 -29.01
CA ASP A 4 -1.88 1.54 -28.05
C ASP A 4 -1.88 0.97 -26.62
N ARG A 5 -1.27 1.69 -25.68
CA ARG A 5 -1.26 1.34 -24.26
C ARG A 5 -1.23 2.57 -23.36
N ASP A 6 -1.74 2.37 -22.16
CA ASP A 6 -1.52 3.35 -21.10
C ASP A 6 -0.04 3.46 -20.72
N SER A 7 0.36 4.65 -20.27
CA SER A 7 1.66 4.90 -19.66
C SER A 7 1.75 4.26 -18.27
N VAL A 8 2.93 3.74 -17.91
CA VAL A 8 3.12 2.98 -16.65
C VAL A 8 3.87 3.73 -15.56
N ALA A 9 4.66 4.74 -15.92
CA ALA A 9 5.50 5.49 -14.99
C ALA A 9 5.80 6.90 -15.51
N MET A 10 6.28 7.77 -14.64
CA MET A 10 6.77 9.10 -15.02
C MET A 10 7.92 8.97 -16.02
N GLY A 11 7.81 9.64 -17.17
CA GLY A 11 8.79 9.57 -18.25
C GLY A 11 8.50 8.49 -19.29
N ASP A 12 7.55 7.59 -19.04
CA ASP A 12 7.00 6.70 -20.08
C ASP A 12 5.98 7.44 -20.95
N ASP A 13 5.49 8.60 -20.51
CA ASP A 13 4.52 9.45 -21.20
C ASP A 13 5.15 10.46 -22.16
N THR A 14 6.48 10.42 -22.37
CA THR A 14 7.18 11.40 -23.22
C THR A 14 7.01 11.16 -24.71
N GLU A 15 6.63 9.94 -25.10
CA GLU A 15 6.40 9.55 -26.50
C GLU A 15 5.05 8.83 -26.62
N SER A 16 4.49 8.84 -27.83
CA SER A 16 3.28 8.07 -28.12
C SER A 16 3.58 6.57 -28.05
N HIS A 17 2.69 5.83 -27.41
CA HIS A 17 2.72 4.37 -27.40
C HIS A 17 2.00 3.75 -28.59
N GLU A 18 1.27 4.58 -29.35
CA GLU A 18 0.46 4.16 -30.48
C GLU A 18 1.36 3.63 -31.62
N ARG A 19 0.99 2.46 -32.15
CA ARG A 19 1.64 1.84 -33.29
C ARG A 19 0.62 1.33 -34.26
N THR A 20 0.94 1.42 -35.54
CA THR A 20 0.14 0.80 -36.59
C THR A 20 0.85 -0.46 -37.07
N LEU A 21 0.11 -1.57 -37.08
CA LEU A 21 0.55 -2.85 -37.59
C LEU A 21 -0.28 -3.21 -38.82
N ASP A 22 0.41 -3.69 -39.86
CA ASP A 22 -0.22 -4.31 -41.02
C ASP A 22 -0.35 -5.81 -40.75
N VAL A 23 -1.58 -6.31 -40.73
CA VAL A 23 -1.92 -7.66 -40.30
C VAL A 23 -3.04 -8.18 -41.21
N PRO A 24 -2.95 -9.40 -41.73
CA PRO A 24 -4.02 -9.99 -42.51
C PRO A 24 -5.33 -10.01 -41.72
N GLY A 25 -6.43 -9.60 -42.34
CA GLY A 25 -7.75 -9.57 -41.68
C GLY A 25 -8.24 -10.95 -41.22
N GLU A 26 -7.79 -12.01 -41.89
CA GLU A 26 -8.08 -13.43 -41.56
C GLU A 26 -7.31 -13.94 -40.33
N THR A 27 -6.37 -13.17 -39.79
CA THR A 27 -5.71 -13.53 -38.53
C THR A 27 -6.73 -13.54 -37.40
N THR A 28 -6.72 -14.59 -36.58
CA THR A 28 -7.60 -14.67 -35.40
C THR A 28 -7.12 -13.72 -34.31
N LEU A 29 -8.04 -13.22 -33.48
CA LEU A 29 -7.69 -12.34 -32.36
C LEU A 29 -6.66 -12.99 -31.42
N GLY A 30 -6.83 -14.28 -31.11
CA GLY A 30 -5.92 -15.03 -30.25
C GLY A 30 -4.51 -15.11 -30.81
N ALA A 31 -4.38 -15.43 -32.11
CA ALA A 31 -3.08 -15.48 -32.78
C ALA A 31 -2.43 -14.09 -32.83
N PHE A 32 -3.21 -13.04 -33.13
CA PHE A 32 -2.70 -11.67 -33.14
C PHE A 32 -2.18 -11.25 -31.77
N LEU A 33 -2.98 -11.41 -30.72
CA LEU A 33 -2.61 -11.02 -29.36
C LEU A 33 -1.47 -11.86 -28.77
N ALA A 34 -1.30 -13.12 -29.17
CA ALA A 34 -0.17 -13.95 -28.73
C ALA A 34 1.20 -13.41 -29.18
N HIS A 35 1.23 -12.62 -30.26
CA HIS A 35 2.43 -11.94 -30.75
C HIS A 35 2.57 -10.50 -30.23
N LEU A 36 1.57 -10.00 -29.50
CA LEU A 36 1.62 -8.68 -28.88
C LEU A 36 2.00 -8.79 -27.42
N THR A 37 3.10 -8.13 -27.08
CA THR A 37 3.47 -7.82 -25.71
C THR A 37 3.49 -6.31 -25.55
N PRO A 38 2.83 -5.74 -24.52
CA PRO A 38 3.01 -4.33 -24.21
C PRO A 38 4.49 -4.10 -23.90
N GLU A 39 5.14 -3.24 -24.71
CA GLU A 39 6.56 -2.97 -24.55
C GLU A 39 6.80 -2.12 -23.30
N VAL A 40 7.07 -2.80 -22.19
CA VAL A 40 7.24 -2.18 -20.90
C VAL A 40 8.42 -2.77 -20.17
N SER A 41 9.27 -1.89 -19.65
CA SER A 41 10.32 -2.22 -18.68
C SER A 41 9.95 -1.56 -17.35
N VAL A 42 9.21 -2.29 -16.51
CA VAL A 42 8.97 -1.90 -15.10
C VAL A 42 9.46 -2.98 -14.17
N ALA A 43 9.98 -2.58 -13.02
CA ALA A 43 10.35 -3.52 -11.97
C ALA A 43 9.07 -4.14 -11.38
N GLY A 44 8.84 -5.42 -11.64
CA GLY A 44 7.67 -6.17 -11.16
C GLY A 44 6.79 -6.69 -12.30
N SER A 45 5.68 -7.37 -11.95
CA SER A 45 4.67 -7.77 -12.94
C SER A 45 3.69 -6.63 -13.19
N ALA A 46 3.43 -6.34 -14.47
CA ALA A 46 2.41 -5.37 -14.88
C ALA A 46 1.15 -6.14 -15.33
N THR A 47 -0.01 -5.73 -14.81
CA THR A 47 -1.31 -6.31 -15.17
C THR A 47 -2.05 -5.34 -16.09
N TRP A 48 -2.64 -5.87 -17.16
CA TRP A 48 -3.28 -5.08 -18.21
C TRP A 48 -4.61 -5.69 -18.60
N VAL A 49 -5.58 -4.84 -18.93
CA VAL A 49 -6.83 -5.26 -19.59
C VAL A 49 -6.70 -4.93 -21.08
N VAL A 50 -7.02 -5.91 -21.94
CA VAL A 50 -6.96 -5.75 -23.40
C VAL A 50 -8.34 -5.39 -23.92
N ARG A 51 -8.44 -4.29 -24.66
CA ARG A 51 -9.68 -3.76 -25.23
C ARG A 51 -9.66 -3.68 -26.74
N LEU A 52 -10.78 -3.97 -27.38
CA LEU A 52 -11.04 -3.85 -28.81
C LEU A 52 -11.80 -2.55 -29.10
N GLY A 53 -11.36 -1.79 -30.11
CA GLY A 53 -11.93 -0.49 -30.47
C GLY A 53 -11.26 0.69 -29.75
N GLY A 54 -10.09 0.48 -29.15
CA GLY A 54 -9.36 1.50 -28.40
C GLY A 54 -9.73 1.55 -26.91
N ARG A 55 -9.44 2.68 -26.26
CA ARG A 55 -9.49 2.82 -24.79
C ARG A 55 -10.86 2.61 -24.18
N ASP A 56 -11.92 3.09 -24.83
CA ASP A 56 -13.31 2.94 -24.38
C ASP A 56 -13.98 1.68 -24.96
N GLY A 57 -13.18 0.82 -25.57
CA GLY A 57 -13.61 -0.40 -26.23
C GLY A 57 -14.02 -1.53 -25.30
N GLU A 58 -14.53 -2.60 -25.90
CA GLU A 58 -14.89 -3.82 -25.20
C GLU A 58 -13.65 -4.59 -24.78
N TRP A 59 -13.60 -5.05 -23.53
CA TRP A 59 -12.50 -5.89 -23.07
C TRP A 59 -12.66 -7.32 -23.59
N VAL A 60 -11.54 -7.96 -23.87
CA VAL A 60 -11.48 -9.34 -24.40
C VAL A 60 -10.56 -10.28 -23.63
N GLY A 61 -9.71 -9.73 -22.78
CA GLY A 61 -8.76 -10.51 -22.01
C GLY A 61 -7.85 -9.63 -21.17
N MET A 62 -6.74 -10.23 -20.74
CA MET A 62 -5.72 -9.55 -19.95
C MET A 62 -4.32 -10.00 -20.33
N TYR A 63 -3.33 -9.22 -19.92
CA TYR A 63 -1.92 -9.57 -19.98
C TYR A 63 -1.27 -9.38 -18.60
N ASP A 64 -0.56 -10.40 -18.12
CA ASP A 64 0.17 -10.41 -16.84
C ASP A 64 1.58 -11.01 -16.97
N GLY A 65 2.22 -10.81 -18.13
CA GLY A 65 3.43 -11.53 -18.55
C GLY A 65 3.14 -12.61 -19.60
N GLN A 66 1.89 -13.06 -19.68
CA GLN A 66 1.36 -13.88 -20.75
C GLN A 66 -0.02 -13.34 -21.17
N MET A 67 -0.37 -13.52 -22.44
CA MET A 67 -1.68 -13.15 -22.94
C MET A 67 -2.73 -14.17 -22.49
N ARG A 68 -3.82 -13.70 -21.91
CA ARG A 68 -4.98 -14.52 -21.50
C ARG A 68 -6.23 -13.97 -22.18
N VAL A 69 -6.51 -14.47 -23.38
CA VAL A 69 -7.70 -14.11 -24.15
C VAL A 69 -8.89 -14.93 -23.66
N LEU A 70 -9.95 -14.25 -23.24
CA LEU A 70 -11.11 -14.88 -22.61
C LEU A 70 -12.37 -14.82 -23.49
N ARG A 71 -12.34 -13.99 -24.53
CA ARG A 71 -13.46 -13.76 -25.44
C ARG A 71 -12.96 -13.65 -26.87
N GLU A 72 -13.74 -14.20 -27.80
CA GLU A 72 -13.55 -14.00 -29.25
C GLU A 72 -12.18 -14.41 -29.81
N ALA A 73 -11.44 -15.28 -29.13
CA ALA A 73 -10.09 -15.68 -29.52
C ALA A 73 -10.01 -16.26 -30.94
N GLU A 74 -11.04 -16.99 -31.36
CA GLU A 74 -11.11 -17.66 -32.67
C GLU A 74 -11.72 -16.79 -33.78
N ARG A 75 -12.30 -15.62 -33.45
CA ARG A 75 -12.85 -14.72 -34.47
C ARG A 75 -11.73 -13.99 -35.19
N THR A 76 -11.91 -13.76 -36.49
CA THR A 76 -10.94 -13.03 -37.30
C THR A 76 -11.01 -11.53 -37.01
N LEU A 77 -9.93 -10.81 -37.28
CA LEU A 77 -9.89 -9.35 -37.14
C LEU A 77 -10.92 -8.66 -38.07
N THR A 78 -11.13 -9.22 -39.27
CA THR A 78 -12.18 -8.75 -40.21
C THR A 78 -13.57 -8.92 -39.62
N ASP A 79 -13.91 -10.10 -39.06
CA ASP A 79 -15.23 -10.37 -38.50
C ASP A 79 -15.55 -9.52 -37.28
N LEU A 80 -14.52 -9.14 -36.54
CA LEU A 80 -14.65 -8.25 -35.39
C LEU A 80 -14.83 -6.78 -35.82
N GLY A 81 -14.43 -6.42 -37.05
CA GLY A 81 -14.47 -5.04 -37.54
C GLY A 81 -13.61 -4.08 -36.73
N VAL A 82 -12.59 -4.60 -36.02
CA VAL A 82 -11.81 -3.83 -35.06
C VAL A 82 -10.68 -3.12 -35.78
N THR A 83 -10.53 -1.83 -35.50
CA THR A 83 -9.47 -0.99 -36.05
C THR A 83 -8.39 -0.67 -35.03
N GLY A 84 -8.65 -0.87 -33.74
CA GLY A 84 -7.73 -0.53 -32.65
C GLY A 84 -7.75 -1.51 -31.49
N ILE A 85 -6.60 -1.75 -30.87
CA ILE A 85 -6.44 -2.49 -29.61
C ILE A 85 -5.78 -1.57 -28.58
N HIS A 86 -6.30 -1.58 -27.35
CA HIS A 86 -5.70 -0.83 -26.25
C HIS A 86 -5.33 -1.74 -25.08
N PHE A 87 -4.14 -1.54 -24.53
CA PHE A 87 -3.73 -2.13 -23.26
C PHE A 87 -3.93 -1.12 -22.14
N ASP A 88 -5.03 -1.29 -21.39
CA ASP A 88 -5.39 -0.49 -20.22
C ASP A 88 -4.53 -0.94 -19.02
N TYR A 89 -3.74 -0.04 -18.45
CA TYR A 89 -2.76 -0.39 -17.42
C TYR A 89 -3.42 -0.47 -16.05
N TRP A 90 -3.42 -1.66 -15.46
CA TRP A 90 -4.02 -1.93 -14.16
C TRP A 90 -2.94 -2.00 -13.07
N ALA A 91 -2.24 -0.89 -12.87
CA ALA A 91 -1.21 -0.72 -11.86
C ALA A 91 -1.61 -1.31 -10.49
N GLY A 92 -0.82 -2.25 -9.96
CA GLY A 92 -1.08 -2.84 -8.64
C GLY A 92 -2.34 -3.71 -8.53
N ALA A 93 -3.06 -3.96 -9.63
CA ALA A 93 -4.17 -4.90 -9.62
C ALA A 93 -3.65 -6.33 -9.50
N PRO A 94 -4.21 -7.15 -8.60
CA PRO A 94 -3.82 -8.56 -8.49
C PRO A 94 -4.31 -9.33 -9.72
N ALA A 95 -3.38 -9.88 -10.49
CA ALA A 95 -3.66 -10.56 -11.75
C ALA A 95 -4.69 -11.69 -11.61
N GLU A 96 -4.55 -12.54 -10.60
CA GLU A 96 -5.47 -13.67 -10.38
C GLU A 96 -6.90 -13.21 -10.06
N LEU A 97 -7.07 -12.12 -9.30
CA LEU A 97 -8.40 -11.57 -9.02
C LEU A 97 -9.05 -10.93 -10.24
N LEU A 98 -8.23 -10.26 -11.07
CA LEU A 98 -8.70 -9.75 -12.35
C LEU A 98 -9.15 -10.91 -13.23
N LEU A 99 -8.33 -11.96 -13.34
CA LEU A 99 -8.63 -13.14 -14.13
C LEU A 99 -9.93 -13.82 -13.69
N GLU A 100 -10.13 -14.03 -12.39
CA GLU A 100 -11.38 -14.55 -11.82
C GLU A 100 -12.60 -13.71 -12.25
N SER A 101 -12.48 -12.37 -12.18
CA SER A 101 -13.57 -11.46 -12.52
C SER A 101 -13.89 -11.47 -14.02
N LEU A 102 -12.86 -11.41 -14.87
CA LEU A 102 -13.00 -11.44 -16.31
C LEU A 102 -13.52 -12.81 -16.80
N ALA A 103 -13.04 -13.92 -16.22
CA ALA A 103 -13.56 -15.25 -16.53
C ALA A 103 -15.05 -15.38 -16.17
N ALA A 104 -15.51 -14.67 -15.13
CA ALA A 104 -16.92 -14.56 -14.78
C ALA A 104 -17.72 -13.54 -15.62
N GLY A 105 -17.11 -13.01 -16.69
CA GLY A 105 -17.75 -12.12 -17.65
C GLY A 105 -17.89 -10.67 -17.18
N ARG A 106 -17.17 -10.25 -16.13
CA ARG A 106 -17.28 -8.90 -15.56
C ARG A 106 -15.93 -8.19 -15.56
N LEU A 107 -15.93 -6.92 -15.98
CA LEU A 107 -14.81 -6.02 -15.72
C LEU A 107 -15.07 -5.29 -14.39
N PRO A 108 -14.31 -5.56 -13.32
CA PRO A 108 -14.51 -4.89 -12.05
C PRO A 108 -14.12 -3.40 -12.13
N ALA A 109 -14.48 -2.60 -11.14
CA ALA A 109 -13.83 -1.31 -10.97
C ALA A 109 -12.39 -1.54 -10.49
N LYS A 110 -11.41 -0.88 -11.13
CA LYS A 110 -9.98 -1.04 -10.81
C LYS A 110 -9.69 -0.85 -9.32
N ASP A 111 -10.21 0.22 -8.72
CA ASP A 111 -10.01 0.51 -7.31
C ASP A 111 -10.61 -0.57 -6.40
N ALA A 112 -11.77 -1.12 -6.75
CA ALA A 112 -12.40 -2.19 -5.98
C ALA A 112 -11.56 -3.47 -6.00
N LEU A 113 -10.99 -3.80 -7.16
CA LEU A 113 -10.13 -4.96 -7.31
C LEU A 113 -8.81 -4.81 -6.54
N GLN A 114 -8.21 -3.62 -6.59
CA GLN A 114 -7.03 -3.31 -5.78
C GLN A 114 -7.32 -3.47 -4.29
N ARG A 115 -8.43 -2.91 -3.79
CA ARG A 115 -8.84 -3.04 -2.38
C ARG A 115 -9.02 -4.51 -1.96
N GLU A 116 -9.68 -5.32 -2.78
CA GLU A 116 -9.81 -6.77 -2.52
C GLU A 116 -8.44 -7.47 -2.51
N GLY A 117 -7.56 -7.09 -3.43
CA GLY A 117 -6.16 -7.54 -3.45
C GLY A 117 -5.42 -7.28 -2.17
N TRP A 118 -5.45 -6.03 -1.71
CA TRP A 118 -4.85 -5.62 -0.46
C TRP A 118 -5.41 -6.43 0.71
N ARG A 119 -6.74 -6.58 0.78
CA ARG A 119 -7.42 -7.37 1.81
C ARG A 119 -6.94 -8.81 1.86
N ARG A 120 -6.92 -9.52 0.72
CA ARG A 120 -6.45 -10.92 0.67
C ARG A 120 -4.96 -11.03 0.99
N GLY A 121 -4.13 -10.12 0.46
CA GLY A 121 -2.71 -10.06 0.80
C GLY A 121 -2.47 -9.90 2.30
N TRP A 122 -3.30 -9.07 2.96
CA TRP A 122 -3.25 -8.86 4.40
C TRP A 122 -3.57 -10.11 5.20
N GLN A 123 -4.60 -10.85 4.79
CA GLN A 123 -4.96 -12.09 5.47
C GLN A 123 -3.82 -13.11 5.38
N VAL A 124 -3.18 -13.22 4.22
CA VAL A 124 -1.99 -14.07 4.05
C VAL A 124 -0.82 -13.61 4.92
N GLU A 125 -0.57 -12.29 5.02
CA GLU A 125 0.46 -11.75 5.91
C GLU A 125 0.15 -12.01 7.39
N ASP A 126 -1.09 -11.82 7.83
CA ASP A 126 -1.53 -12.07 9.21
C ASP A 126 -1.37 -13.55 9.57
N ASP A 127 -1.82 -14.45 8.70
CA ASP A 127 -1.69 -15.91 8.88
C ASP A 127 -0.22 -16.32 8.98
N ARG A 128 0.63 -15.80 8.09
CA ARG A 128 2.08 -16.03 8.13
C ARG A 128 2.69 -15.49 9.42
N ALA A 129 2.27 -14.30 9.86
CA ALA A 129 2.75 -13.69 11.10
C ALA A 129 2.32 -14.51 12.33
N ARG A 130 1.09 -15.03 12.36
CA ARG A 130 0.59 -15.92 13.41
C ARG A 130 1.39 -17.22 13.48
N ALA A 131 1.59 -17.88 12.34
CA ALA A 131 2.42 -19.08 12.25
C ALA A 131 3.85 -18.80 12.72
N LYS A 132 4.40 -17.64 12.38
CA LYS A 132 5.73 -17.23 12.82
C LYS A 132 5.77 -16.95 14.33
N ALA A 133 4.80 -16.24 14.88
CA ALA A 133 4.70 -15.93 16.31
C ALA A 133 4.61 -17.18 17.18
N ALA A 134 3.98 -18.25 16.68
CA ALA A 134 3.91 -19.55 17.35
C ALA A 134 5.26 -20.29 17.42
N THR A 135 6.21 -19.95 16.54
CA THR A 135 7.48 -20.69 16.38
C THR A 135 8.71 -19.88 16.81
N THR A 136 8.54 -18.65 17.28
CA THR A 136 9.65 -17.78 17.67
C THR A 136 9.31 -16.96 18.91
N THR A 137 10.32 -16.62 19.69
CA THR A 137 10.21 -15.68 20.82
C THR A 137 10.62 -14.26 20.44
N ARG A 138 11.23 -14.04 19.27
CA ARG A 138 11.58 -12.70 18.80
C ARG A 138 10.31 -11.89 18.50
N ARG A 139 10.31 -10.62 18.89
CA ARG A 139 9.17 -9.71 18.79
C ARG A 139 9.59 -8.42 18.08
N LEU A 140 8.67 -7.85 17.31
CA LEU A 140 8.89 -6.60 16.59
C LEU A 140 8.99 -5.42 17.57
N LEU A 141 7.91 -5.19 18.32
CA LEU A 141 7.87 -4.18 19.37
C LEU A 141 8.69 -4.58 20.60
N SER A 142 9.37 -3.59 21.20
CA SER A 142 10.03 -3.65 22.49
C SER A 142 9.06 -3.93 23.65
N ALA A 143 9.59 -4.37 24.78
CA ALA A 143 8.76 -4.60 25.99
C ALA A 143 8.10 -3.30 26.48
N GLU A 144 8.79 -2.17 26.36
CA GLU A 144 8.27 -0.86 26.72
C GLU A 144 7.12 -0.44 25.82
N ALA A 145 7.23 -0.66 24.50
CA ALA A 145 6.14 -0.42 23.55
C ALA A 145 4.93 -1.31 23.82
N VAL A 146 5.14 -2.59 24.17
CA VAL A 146 4.05 -3.49 24.56
C VAL A 146 3.34 -2.99 25.82
N ALA A 147 4.09 -2.57 26.84
CA ALA A 147 3.53 -2.02 28.07
C ALA A 147 2.76 -0.71 27.81
N ALA A 148 3.31 0.17 26.96
CA ALA A 148 2.66 1.42 26.57
C ALA A 148 1.35 1.19 25.81
N VAL A 149 1.32 0.24 24.87
CA VAL A 149 0.10 -0.16 24.15
C VAL A 149 -0.98 -0.58 25.14
N ALA A 150 -0.65 -1.43 26.12
CA ALA A 150 -1.59 -1.88 27.13
C ALA A 150 -2.08 -0.73 28.04
N ALA A 151 -1.17 0.13 28.50
CA ALA A 151 -1.51 1.30 29.33
C ALA A 151 -2.46 2.27 28.62
N LEU A 152 -2.31 2.39 27.30
CA LEU A 152 -3.14 3.23 26.44
C LEU A 152 -4.38 2.49 25.90
N GLY A 153 -4.81 1.41 26.58
CA GLY A 153 -6.03 0.67 26.28
C GLY A 153 -6.01 -0.11 24.97
N GLY A 154 -4.83 -0.27 24.36
CA GLY A 154 -4.64 -1.09 23.17
C GLY A 154 -4.43 -2.56 23.52
N ARG A 155 -4.71 -3.44 22.56
CA ARG A 155 -4.53 -4.88 22.66
C ARG A 155 -3.80 -5.42 21.44
N ILE A 156 -2.67 -6.09 21.67
CA ILE A 156 -1.92 -6.77 20.60
C ILE A 156 -2.63 -8.08 20.24
N GLU A 157 -2.90 -8.29 18.96
CA GLU A 157 -3.54 -9.50 18.44
C GLU A 157 -2.55 -10.46 17.79
N VAL A 158 -1.52 -9.92 17.13
CA VAL A 158 -0.44 -10.67 16.49
C VAL A 158 0.87 -9.95 16.76
N HIS A 159 1.90 -10.70 17.18
CA HIS A 159 3.23 -10.14 17.47
C HIS A 159 4.33 -11.10 17.02
N ALA A 160 4.83 -10.85 15.81
CA ALA A 160 5.90 -11.58 15.17
C ALA A 160 7.16 -10.68 15.04
N PRO A 161 8.31 -11.22 14.59
CA PRO A 161 9.57 -10.45 14.50
C PRO A 161 9.55 -9.23 13.57
N SER A 162 8.71 -9.25 12.53
CA SER A 162 8.65 -8.22 11.48
C SER A 162 7.23 -7.70 11.24
N TYR A 163 6.27 -8.14 12.07
CA TYR A 163 4.86 -7.81 11.93
C TYR A 163 4.20 -7.76 13.31
N CYS A 164 3.45 -6.71 13.58
CA CYS A 164 2.59 -6.62 14.75
C CYS A 164 1.25 -6.01 14.33
N ARG A 165 0.15 -6.64 14.76
CA ARG A 165 -1.19 -6.10 14.63
C ARG A 165 -1.82 -5.95 16.01
N LEU A 166 -2.45 -4.80 16.23
CA LEU A 166 -3.09 -4.45 17.49
C LEU A 166 -4.35 -3.63 17.23
N VAL A 167 -5.22 -3.58 18.23
CA VAL A 167 -6.44 -2.78 18.23
C VAL A 167 -6.30 -1.71 19.31
N GLY A 168 -6.53 -0.43 18.96
CA GLY A 168 -6.52 0.69 19.89
C GLY A 168 -7.78 0.74 20.77
N ALA A 169 -7.80 1.65 21.75
CA ALA A 169 -8.94 1.82 22.66
C ALA A 169 -10.24 2.26 21.95
N ASP A 170 -10.13 2.87 20.77
CA ASP A 170 -11.22 3.30 19.91
C ASP A 170 -11.69 2.22 18.92
N GLY A 171 -11.10 1.02 18.97
CA GLY A 171 -11.36 -0.06 18.01
C GLY A 171 -10.55 0.05 16.71
N THR A 172 -9.76 1.10 16.50
CA THR A 172 -8.92 1.24 15.30
C THR A 172 -7.87 0.13 15.25
N THR A 173 -7.77 -0.57 14.12
CA THR A 173 -6.72 -1.56 13.90
C THR A 173 -5.45 -0.88 13.42
N TYR A 174 -4.34 -1.16 14.10
CA TYR A 174 -3.01 -0.71 13.73
C TYR A 174 -2.15 -1.90 13.30
N VAL A 175 -1.35 -1.70 12.25
CA VAL A 175 -0.35 -2.66 11.80
C VAL A 175 1.02 -1.99 11.75
N VAL A 176 1.99 -2.63 12.39
CA VAL A 176 3.40 -2.28 12.34
C VAL A 176 4.15 -3.37 11.58
N THR A 177 4.87 -2.98 10.53
CA THR A 177 5.73 -3.89 9.76
C THR A 177 7.16 -3.38 9.77
N ALA A 178 8.16 -4.26 9.75
CA ALA A 178 9.55 -3.84 9.59
C ALA A 178 10.36 -4.80 8.71
N ASP A 179 11.28 -4.23 7.94
CA ASP A 179 12.33 -4.94 7.22
C ASP A 179 13.71 -4.50 7.74
N GLN A 180 14.77 -4.81 6.98
CA GLN A 180 16.15 -4.49 7.33
C GLN A 180 16.50 -2.99 7.30
N HIS A 181 15.65 -2.15 6.69
CA HIS A 181 15.90 -0.73 6.45
C HIS A 181 14.83 0.18 7.04
N TRP A 182 13.59 -0.28 7.10
CA TRP A 182 12.43 0.55 7.43
C TRP A 182 11.46 -0.17 8.35
N SER A 183 10.77 0.63 9.15
CA SER A 183 9.54 0.24 9.84
C SER A 183 8.39 1.10 9.33
N ARG A 184 7.17 0.57 9.32
CA ARG A 184 5.98 1.28 8.85
C ARG A 184 4.86 1.08 9.84
N VAL A 185 4.16 2.16 10.16
CA VAL A 185 2.94 2.15 10.96
C VAL A 185 1.77 2.50 10.05
N SER A 186 0.66 1.79 10.18
CA SER A 186 -0.54 2.02 9.38
C SER A 186 -1.79 1.70 10.17
N THR A 187 -2.91 2.33 9.81
CA THR A 187 -4.23 1.88 10.24
C THR A 187 -4.86 1.02 9.15
N VAL A 188 -5.80 0.18 9.55
CA VAL A 188 -6.64 -0.63 8.67
C VAL A 188 -8.09 -0.36 9.06
N ASP A 189 -8.90 0.04 8.11
CA ASP A 189 -10.34 0.25 8.32
C ASP A 189 -11.13 -1.06 8.22
N GLU A 190 -12.46 -0.99 8.40
CA GLU A 190 -13.35 -2.15 8.31
C GLU A 190 -13.38 -2.79 6.91
N ALA A 191 -13.09 -2.01 5.86
CA ALA A 191 -13.00 -2.50 4.49
C ALA A 191 -11.64 -3.17 4.19
N GLY A 192 -10.70 -3.14 5.14
CA GLY A 192 -9.34 -3.64 4.96
C GLY A 192 -8.43 -2.64 4.25
N ASP A 193 -8.86 -1.39 4.06
CA ASP A 193 -8.05 -0.36 3.42
C ASP A 193 -6.99 0.15 4.38
N ARG A 194 -5.76 0.20 3.88
CA ARG A 194 -4.58 0.57 4.66
C ARG A 194 -4.27 2.05 4.47
N GLN A 195 -4.29 2.80 5.56
CA GLN A 195 -3.78 4.17 5.58
C GLN A 195 -2.41 4.20 6.27
N GLY A 196 -1.39 4.61 5.53
CA GLY A 196 -0.04 4.78 6.07
C GLY A 196 0.01 5.94 7.07
N LEU A 197 0.44 5.67 8.30
CA LEU A 197 0.71 6.71 9.30
C LEU A 197 2.13 7.22 9.24
N GLY A 198 3.06 6.43 8.70
CA GLY A 198 4.43 6.84 8.46
C GLY A 198 5.35 5.65 8.16
N THR A 199 6.50 5.93 7.54
CA THR A 199 7.60 4.99 7.35
C THR A 199 8.88 5.57 7.94
N PHE A 200 9.61 4.78 8.71
CA PHE A 200 10.65 5.26 9.62
C PHE A 200 11.95 4.48 9.49
N ARG A 201 13.06 5.22 9.59
CA ARG A 201 14.42 4.70 9.59
C ARG A 201 15.19 5.33 10.75
N PRO A 202 15.96 4.56 11.55
CA PRO A 202 16.12 3.10 11.49
C PRO A 202 14.84 2.34 11.88
N PRO A 203 14.72 1.04 11.54
CA PRO A 203 13.55 0.25 11.88
C PRO A 203 13.42 0.04 13.39
N GLY A 204 12.20 0.19 13.94
CA GLY A 204 11.91 -0.09 15.36
C GLY A 204 11.54 1.18 16.14
N PRO A 205 12.49 1.85 16.82
CA PRO A 205 12.18 2.87 17.83
C PRO A 205 11.24 3.97 17.36
N LEU A 206 11.45 4.53 16.17
CA LEU A 206 10.62 5.62 15.63
C LEU A 206 9.19 5.17 15.27
N ALA A 207 9.02 3.91 14.87
CA ALA A 207 7.68 3.37 14.65
C ALA A 207 6.96 3.14 15.99
N GLU A 208 7.68 2.71 17.02
CA GLU A 208 7.12 2.55 18.37
C GLU A 208 6.68 3.89 18.96
N THR A 209 7.51 4.92 18.89
CA THR A 209 7.18 6.26 19.41
C THR A 209 6.00 6.87 18.67
N THR A 210 5.95 6.73 17.34
CA THR A 210 4.82 7.20 16.53
C THR A 210 3.53 6.44 16.85
N LEU A 211 3.61 5.11 16.98
CA LEU A 211 2.47 4.29 17.38
C LEU A 211 1.94 4.70 18.76
N VAL A 212 2.83 4.83 19.75
CA VAL A 212 2.46 5.16 21.13
C VAL A 212 1.89 6.59 21.22
N ALA A 213 2.46 7.56 20.51
CA ALA A 213 1.90 8.91 20.45
C ALA A 213 0.50 8.92 19.83
N ARG A 214 0.28 8.13 18.77
CA ARG A 214 -1.04 8.01 18.13
C ARG A 214 -2.07 7.35 19.05
N LEU A 215 -1.70 6.25 19.71
CA LEU A 215 -2.54 5.57 20.69
C LEU A 215 -2.85 6.51 21.87
N GLY A 216 -1.86 7.27 22.33
CA GLY A 216 -2.01 8.23 23.43
C GLY A 216 -3.01 9.33 23.12
N ALA A 217 -2.89 9.95 21.94
CA ALA A 217 -3.84 10.97 21.49
C ALA A 217 -5.28 10.42 21.41
N THR A 218 -5.42 9.21 20.87
CA THR A 218 -6.71 8.51 20.74
C THR A 218 -7.30 8.14 22.11
N TRP A 219 -6.48 7.61 23.00
CA TRP A 219 -6.85 7.24 24.37
C TRP A 219 -7.33 8.44 25.18
N ARG A 220 -6.69 9.61 25.02
CA ARG A 220 -7.16 10.86 25.66
C ARG A 220 -8.49 11.32 25.09
N ALA A 221 -8.61 11.33 23.76
CA ALA A 221 -9.84 11.73 23.08
C ALA A 221 -11.04 10.87 23.50
N THR A 222 -10.88 9.54 23.56
CA THR A 222 -11.92 8.59 24.02
C THR A 222 -12.33 8.78 25.48
N ARG A 223 -11.47 9.43 26.30
CA ARG A 223 -11.75 9.77 27.70
C ARG A 223 -12.24 11.20 27.91
N GLY A 224 -12.35 11.99 26.83
CA GLY A 224 -12.70 13.40 26.92
C GLY A 224 -11.64 14.25 27.63
N LEU A 225 -10.37 13.82 27.61
CA LEU A 225 -9.25 14.57 28.17
C LEU A 225 -8.70 15.55 27.14
N ASP A 226 -8.23 16.71 27.62
CA ASP A 226 -7.61 17.72 26.75
C ASP A 226 -6.39 17.15 26.00
N PRO A 227 -6.15 17.54 24.73
CA PRO A 227 -4.94 17.17 24.01
C PRO A 227 -3.67 17.57 24.77
N VAL A 228 -2.63 16.75 24.68
CA VAL A 228 -1.30 17.07 25.25
C VAL A 228 -0.64 18.15 24.40
N GLU A 229 -0.11 19.20 25.03
CA GLU A 229 0.77 20.14 24.32
C GLU A 229 2.04 19.39 23.87
N PRO A 230 2.35 19.36 22.57
CA PRO A 230 3.49 18.61 22.08
C PRO A 230 4.80 19.18 22.66
N PRO A 231 5.80 18.33 22.94
CA PRO A 231 7.08 18.77 23.47
C PRO A 231 7.78 19.72 22.49
N ARG A 232 8.44 20.75 23.02
CA ARG A 232 9.10 21.78 22.20
C ARG A 232 10.47 21.32 21.71
N HIS A 233 10.51 20.29 20.88
CA HIS A 233 11.71 19.88 20.16
C HIS A 233 11.75 20.51 18.77
N ARG A 234 12.90 21.06 18.39
CA ARG A 234 13.13 21.54 17.02
C ARG A 234 13.41 20.34 16.11
N THR A 235 12.37 19.89 15.43
CA THR A 235 12.47 18.92 14.34
C THR A 235 11.88 19.56 13.08
N THR A 236 12.72 19.84 12.09
CA THR A 236 12.29 20.50 10.86
C THR A 236 11.53 19.52 9.98
N VAL A 237 10.31 19.89 9.60
CA VAL A 237 9.50 19.17 8.60
C VAL A 237 9.71 19.82 7.24
N SER A 238 9.97 19.00 6.22
CA SER A 238 10.20 19.44 4.84
C SER A 238 9.37 18.61 3.85
N ARG A 239 9.12 19.15 2.66
CA ARG A 239 8.44 18.43 1.57
C ARG A 239 9.36 18.33 0.36
N SER A 240 9.51 17.13 -0.19
CA SER A 240 10.27 16.88 -1.43
C SER A 240 9.65 15.72 -2.19
N GLY A 241 9.44 15.88 -3.50
CA GLY A 241 8.89 14.80 -4.35
C GLY A 241 7.50 14.30 -3.91
N GLY A 242 6.66 15.17 -3.34
CA GLY A 242 5.35 14.79 -2.79
C GLY A 242 5.40 14.12 -1.41
N ILE A 243 6.59 13.90 -0.85
CA ILE A 243 6.81 13.24 0.45
C ILE A 243 7.04 14.31 1.50
N TRP A 244 6.32 14.23 2.61
CA TRP A 244 6.64 14.99 3.82
C TRP A 244 7.58 14.19 4.69
N ARG A 245 8.64 14.84 5.18
CA ARG A 245 9.62 14.18 6.03
C ARG A 245 10.17 15.10 7.10
N TRP A 246 10.58 14.48 8.20
CA TRP A 246 11.51 15.09 9.13
C TRP A 246 12.75 14.22 9.24
N THR A 247 13.87 14.86 9.55
CA THR A 247 15.14 14.17 9.80
C THR A 247 15.84 14.77 11.02
N PHE A 248 16.60 13.94 11.72
CA PHE A 248 17.57 14.40 12.71
C PHE A 248 18.72 13.40 12.82
N THR A 249 19.82 13.82 13.44
CA THR A 249 20.96 12.95 13.72
C THR A 249 21.12 12.82 15.23
N ASP A 250 21.32 11.58 15.69
CA ASP A 250 21.67 11.27 17.06
C ASP A 250 22.73 10.16 17.09
N GLY A 251 23.78 10.33 17.89
CA GLY A 251 24.89 9.37 17.96
C GLY A 251 25.57 9.04 16.61
N GLY A 252 25.48 9.93 15.62
CA GLY A 252 25.99 9.69 14.25
C GLY A 252 25.06 8.85 13.35
N VAL A 253 23.88 8.47 13.84
CA VAL A 253 22.84 7.78 13.07
C VAL A 253 21.82 8.80 12.56
N GLU A 254 21.48 8.72 11.28
CA GLU A 254 20.39 9.52 10.71
C GLU A 254 19.04 8.85 10.98
N HIS A 255 18.13 9.62 11.55
CA HIS A 255 16.74 9.27 11.81
C HIS A 255 15.85 10.00 10.82
N GLU A 256 14.92 9.27 10.19
CA GLU A 256 14.01 9.81 9.19
C GLU A 256 12.61 9.24 9.40
N GLY A 257 11.60 10.12 9.36
CA GLY A 257 10.19 9.76 9.24
C GLY A 257 9.60 10.31 7.94
N ARG A 258 8.94 9.46 7.15
CA ARG A 258 8.30 9.79 5.86
C ARG A 258 6.79 9.60 5.91
N TYR A 259 6.06 10.53 5.31
CA TYR A 259 4.60 10.62 5.35
C TYR A 259 4.07 10.97 3.95
N TRP A 260 2.99 10.29 3.55
CA TRP A 260 2.27 10.51 2.29
C TRP A 260 0.77 10.56 2.54
N PRO A 261 0.01 11.41 1.83
CA PRO A 261 0.42 12.64 1.14
C PRO A 261 0.45 13.87 2.08
N ASP A 262 0.09 13.68 3.36
CA ASP A 262 -0.27 14.75 4.28
C ASP A 262 0.88 15.16 5.22
N GLY A 263 1.19 16.46 5.25
CA GLY A 263 2.18 17.06 6.14
C GLY A 263 1.70 17.22 7.57
N THR A 264 0.39 17.10 7.81
CA THR A 264 -0.22 17.21 9.14
C THR A 264 0.29 16.11 10.06
N LEU A 265 0.38 14.86 9.58
CA LEU A 265 0.93 13.75 10.35
C LEU A 265 2.43 13.97 10.62
N ALA A 266 3.18 14.41 9.61
CA ALA A 266 4.60 14.71 9.78
C ALA A 266 4.84 15.77 10.86
N ALA A 267 4.05 16.86 10.84
CA ALA A 267 4.11 17.93 11.83
C ALA A 267 3.62 17.49 13.22
N ALA A 268 2.59 16.65 13.30
CA ALA A 268 2.06 16.16 14.57
C ALA A 268 3.04 15.22 15.28
N PHE A 269 3.80 14.40 14.54
CA PHE A 269 4.72 13.42 15.13
C PHE A 269 6.17 13.90 15.27
N ALA A 270 6.59 14.91 14.50
CA ALA A 270 7.94 15.49 14.60
C ALA A 270 8.37 15.90 16.03
N PRO A 271 7.48 16.45 16.88
CA PRO A 271 7.81 16.76 18.27
C PRO A 271 8.22 15.55 19.11
N TYR A 272 7.64 14.38 18.87
CA TYR A 272 7.88 13.15 19.63
C TYR A 272 9.06 12.35 19.10
N ALA A 273 9.64 12.73 17.96
CA ALA A 273 10.64 11.95 17.24
C ALA A 273 11.94 11.68 18.03
N ARG A 274 12.20 12.48 19.08
CA ARG A 274 13.37 12.39 19.96
C ARG A 274 13.05 11.88 21.38
N LEU A 275 11.80 11.49 21.63
CA LEU A 275 11.39 10.95 22.93
C LEU A 275 11.41 9.43 22.89
N GLU A 276 11.65 8.84 24.06
CA GLU A 276 11.52 7.41 24.27
C GLU A 276 10.06 7.03 24.58
N VAL A 277 9.71 5.77 24.34
CA VAL A 277 8.36 5.25 24.55
C VAL A 277 7.81 5.53 25.97
N PRO A 278 8.56 5.33 27.06
CA PRO A 278 8.08 5.63 28.40
C PRO A 278 7.76 7.12 28.60
N GLU A 279 8.55 8.02 28.01
CA GLU A 279 8.33 9.48 28.11
C GLU A 279 7.02 9.87 27.41
N ILE A 280 6.79 9.34 26.20
CA ILE A 280 5.55 9.58 25.46
C ILE A 280 4.35 9.02 26.22
N THR A 281 4.47 7.81 26.77
CA THR A 281 3.39 7.19 27.55
C THR A 281 3.04 8.02 28.78
N ALA A 282 4.05 8.50 29.51
CA ALA A 282 3.87 9.38 30.66
C ALA A 282 3.14 10.67 30.25
N LEU A 283 3.56 11.32 29.15
CA LEU A 283 2.92 12.54 28.64
C LEU A 283 1.42 12.36 28.40
N PHE A 284 1.01 11.24 27.80
CA PHE A 284 -0.41 11.02 27.49
C PHE A 284 -1.26 10.55 28.68
N THR A 285 -0.63 9.98 29.71
CA THR A 285 -1.33 9.48 30.92
C THR A 285 -1.39 10.51 32.05
N VAL A 286 -0.69 11.66 31.95
CA VAL A 286 -0.83 12.75 32.92
C VAL A 286 -2.29 13.22 33.04
N GLY A 287 -2.79 13.33 34.27
CA GLY A 287 -4.13 13.80 34.58
C GLY A 287 -5.17 12.69 34.75
N ASP A 288 -4.83 11.42 34.50
CA ASP A 288 -5.68 10.27 34.81
C ASP A 288 -5.32 9.73 36.20
N ALA A 289 -5.77 10.43 37.24
CA ALA A 289 -5.74 9.92 38.60
C ALA A 289 -7.01 9.10 38.84
N ARG A 290 -7.02 7.85 38.36
CA ARG A 290 -8.09 6.87 38.62
C ARG A 290 -7.51 5.59 39.18
#